data_AF-A0AA35RTW7-F1
#
_entry.id   AF-A0AA35RTW7-F1
#
_cell.length_a   1.000
_cell.length_b   1.000
_cell.length_c   1.000
_cell.angle_alpha   90.00
_cell.angle_beta   90.00
_cell.angle_gamma   90.00
#
_symmetry.space_group_name_H-M   'P 1'
#
loop_
_entity.id
_entity.type
_entity.pdbx_description
1 polymer ?
#
loop_
_entity_poly.entity_id
_entity_poly.type
_entity_poly.pdbx_seq_one_letter_code
_entity_poly.pdbx_strand_id
1 'polypeptide(L)'
;TVTSECREGIRSILSDFSHKKLSRDSALRTLLSTASEKLSLRRDSDGSRPPSPPNSSLVTSTFWSLCGQQLQSLALDGGLRCDGRGLDGLRPISCEVDLLPTLHGSALFKRGRLRCSVL
;
A
#
# COMPACT_ATOMS: atom_id res chain seq x y z
N THR A 1 -8.00 -12.64 17.39
CA THR A 1 -6.58 -13.04 17.26
C THR A 1 -5.87 -11.87 16.61
N VAL A 2 -4.75 -11.35 17.10
CA VAL A 2 -4.16 -10.05 16.63
C VAL A 2 -4.02 -9.95 15.10
N THR A 3 -3.80 -11.09 14.44
CA THR A 3 -3.76 -11.24 12.99
C THR A 3 -5.09 -10.94 12.27
N SER A 4 -6.25 -11.26 12.86
CA SER A 4 -7.57 -10.99 12.27
C SER A 4 -7.91 -9.50 12.30
N GLU A 5 -7.59 -8.81 13.41
CA GLU A 5 -7.77 -7.35 13.52
C GLU A 5 -6.93 -6.59 12.48
N CYS A 6 -5.68 -7.01 12.28
CA CYS A 6 -4.81 -6.40 11.27
C CYS A 6 -5.37 -6.63 9.85
N ARG A 7 -5.92 -7.82 9.59
CA ARG A 7 -6.52 -8.14 8.29
C ARG A 7 -7.73 -7.25 7.99
N GLU A 8 -8.61 -7.04 8.95
CA GLU A 8 -9.78 -6.16 8.81
C GLU A 8 -9.37 -4.70 8.61
N GLY A 9 -8.38 -4.23 9.38
CA GLY A 9 -7.85 -2.87 9.22
C GLY A 9 -7.22 -2.64 7.84
N ILE A 10 -6.43 -3.60 7.34
CA ILE A 10 -5.89 -3.56 5.97
C ILE A 10 -7.03 -3.53 4.95
N ARG A 11 -8.04 -4.40 5.11
CA ARG A 11 -9.18 -4.46 4.19
C ARG A 11 -9.92 -3.13 4.12
N SER A 12 -10.18 -2.50 5.27
CA SER A 12 -10.82 -1.19 5.36
C SER A 12 -10.05 -0.11 4.58
N ILE A 13 -8.74 -0.01 4.80
CA ILE A 13 -7.86 0.94 4.10
C ILE A 13 -7.82 0.68 2.59
N LEU A 14 -7.82 -0.59 2.18
CA LEU A 14 -7.76 -0.97 0.76
C LEU A 14 -9.10 -0.79 0.04
N SER A 15 -10.23 -0.83 0.75
CA SER A 15 -11.57 -0.57 0.21
C SER A 15 -11.90 0.91 0.07
N ASP A 16 -11.15 1.81 0.71
CA ASP A 16 -11.31 3.26 0.50
C ASP A 16 -10.61 3.71 -0.79
N PHE A 17 -11.41 3.97 -1.81
CA PHE A 17 -10.96 4.40 -3.14
C PHE A 17 -10.57 5.88 -3.21
N SER A 18 -10.86 6.68 -2.17
CA SER A 18 -10.45 8.08 -2.09
C SER A 18 -8.93 8.22 -1.84
N HIS A 19 -8.33 7.18 -1.24
CA HIS A 19 -6.91 7.20 -0.91
C HIS A 19 -6.00 7.06 -2.14
N LYS A 20 -5.17 8.10 -2.36
CA LYS A 20 -4.02 8.05 -3.28
C LYS A 20 -2.88 7.23 -2.68
N LYS A 21 -1.91 6.81 -3.52
CA LYS A 21 -0.74 6.00 -3.11
C LYS A 21 -0.06 6.49 -1.82
N LEU A 22 0.26 7.78 -1.70
CA LEU A 22 0.91 8.35 -0.51
C LEU A 22 0.07 8.17 0.77
N SER A 23 -1.22 8.48 0.69
CA SER A 23 -2.15 8.37 1.83
C SER A 23 -2.32 6.91 2.26
N ARG A 24 -2.34 6.00 1.29
CA ARG A 24 -2.43 4.57 1.53
C ARG A 24 -1.16 4.04 2.21
N ASP A 25 0.00 4.42 1.69
CA ASP A 25 1.30 4.00 2.23
C ASP A 25 1.51 4.55 3.66
N SER A 26 1.06 5.79 3.94
CA SER A 26 1.10 6.34 5.31
C SER A 26 0.15 5.62 6.25
N ALA A 27 -1.08 5.33 5.83
CA ALA A 27 -2.06 4.62 6.66
C ALA A 27 -1.59 3.20 7.01
N LEU A 28 -1.01 2.48 6.03
CA LEU A 28 -0.43 1.15 6.26
C LEU A 28 0.76 1.20 7.23
N ARG A 29 1.58 2.25 7.17
CA ARG A 29 2.69 2.46 8.11
C ARG A 29 2.22 2.75 9.53
N THR A 30 1.18 3.58 9.69
CA THR A 30 0.56 3.82 11.00
C THR A 30 -0.05 2.54 11.56
N LEU A 31 -0.70 1.74 10.71
CA LEU A 31 -1.25 0.45 11.13
C LEU A 31 -0.14 -0.52 11.55
N LEU A 32 0.98 -0.53 10.83
CA LEU A 32 2.16 -1.32 11.20
C LEU A 32 2.73 -0.90 12.56
N SER A 33 2.86 0.40 12.85
CA SER A 33 3.36 0.85 14.16
C SER A 33 2.41 0.43 15.28
N THR A 34 1.10 0.65 15.14
CA THR A 34 0.10 0.21 16.11
C THR A 34 0.09 -1.31 16.30
N ALA A 35 0.25 -2.08 15.22
CA ALA A 35 0.32 -3.54 15.30
C ALA A 35 1.57 -4.01 16.07
N SER A 36 2.71 -3.36 15.86
CA SER A 36 3.96 -3.66 16.58
C SER A 36 3.84 -3.36 18.08
N GLU A 37 3.17 -2.27 18.46
CA GLU A 37 2.88 -1.93 19.86
C GLU A 37 1.95 -2.96 20.51
N LYS A 38 0.87 -3.35 19.84
CA LYS A 38 -0.05 -4.41 20.32
C LYS A 38 0.65 -5.74 20.54
N LEU A 39 1.63 -6.08 19.69
CA LEU A 39 2.44 -7.29 19.82
C LEU A 39 3.39 -7.23 21.04
N SER A 40 3.93 -6.06 21.37
CA SER A 40 4.79 -5.88 22.56
C SER A 40 4.04 -5.94 23.90
N LEU A 41 2.74 -5.61 23.90
CA LEU A 41 1.92 -5.60 25.12
C LEU A 41 1.37 -6.97 25.51
N ARG A 42 1.35 -7.93 24.57
CA ARG A 42 1.00 -9.32 24.89
C ARG A 42 2.19 -9.97 25.62
N ARG A 43 2.07 -10.08 26.95
CA ARG A 43 2.89 -10.98 27.76
C ARG A 43 2.70 -12.41 27.26
N ASP A 44 3.80 -13.07 26.92
CA ASP A 44 3.81 -14.51 26.70
C ASP A 44 3.35 -15.21 27.98
N SER A 45 2.33 -16.07 27.86
CA SER A 45 1.88 -16.97 28.93
C SER A 45 2.67 -18.27 28.98
N ASP A 46 3.62 -18.48 28.06
CA ASP A 46 4.49 -19.66 28.01
C ASP A 46 5.94 -19.23 28.32
N GLY A 47 6.33 -19.36 29.59
CA GLY A 47 7.57 -18.84 30.18
C GLY A 47 8.87 -19.49 29.74
N SER A 48 9.00 -19.92 28.48
CA SER A 48 10.14 -20.71 27.99
C SER A 48 11.17 -19.93 27.15
N ARG A 49 11.00 -18.61 26.96
CA ARG A 49 11.96 -17.81 26.18
C ARG A 49 12.05 -16.38 26.72
N PRO A 50 13.26 -15.79 26.88
CA PRO A 50 13.37 -14.37 27.19
C PRO A 50 12.67 -13.55 26.10
N PRO A 51 12.17 -12.33 26.41
CA PRO A 51 11.56 -11.45 25.43
C PRO A 51 12.63 -11.01 24.44
N SER A 52 12.93 -11.86 23.46
CA SER A 52 13.66 -11.44 22.28
C SER A 52 12.80 -10.37 21.63
N PRO A 53 13.35 -9.18 21.32
CA PRO A 53 12.58 -8.18 20.60
C PRO A 53 11.99 -8.88 19.37
N PRO A 54 10.69 -8.70 19.09
CA PRO A 54 10.09 -9.29 17.92
C PRO A 54 10.98 -8.94 16.74
N ASN A 55 11.45 -9.96 16.01
CA ASN A 55 12.33 -9.75 14.86
C ASN A 55 11.61 -8.78 13.93
N SER A 56 12.01 -7.51 13.97
CA SER A 56 11.27 -6.41 13.34
C SER A 56 11.14 -6.64 11.83
N SER A 57 12.14 -7.31 11.24
CA SER A 57 12.14 -7.80 9.87
C SER A 57 11.01 -8.79 9.56
N LEU A 58 10.74 -9.74 10.45
CA LEU A 58 9.72 -10.77 10.26
C LEU A 58 8.31 -10.20 10.41
N VAL A 59 8.10 -9.29 11.36
CA VAL A 59 6.81 -8.59 11.51
C VAL A 59 6.52 -7.75 10.28
N THR A 60 7.54 -7.03 9.79
CA THR A 60 7.41 -6.21 8.59
C THR A 60 7.12 -7.07 7.35
N SER A 61 7.87 -8.15 7.14
CA SER A 61 7.70 -9.00 5.95
C SER A 61 6.35 -9.74 5.94
N THR A 62 5.93 -10.27 7.10
CA THR A 62 4.62 -10.93 7.25
C THR A 62 3.47 -9.95 7.03
N PHE A 63 3.60 -8.72 7.52
CA PHE A 63 2.62 -7.66 7.27
C PHE A 63 2.47 -7.33 5.79
N TRP A 64 3.58 -7.13 5.06
CA TRP A 64 3.53 -6.86 3.63
C TRP A 64 2.99 -8.04 2.82
N SER A 65 3.33 -9.27 3.21
CA SER A 65 2.75 -10.48 2.61
C SER A 65 1.23 -10.53 2.81
N LEU A 66 0.75 -10.23 4.02
CA LEU A 66 -0.68 -10.15 4.33
C LEU A 66 -1.39 -9.06 3.51
N CYS A 67 -0.77 -7.88 3.37
CA CYS A 67 -1.27 -6.81 2.51
C CYS A 67 -1.40 -7.26 1.04
N GLY A 68 -0.39 -7.98 0.53
CA GLY A 68 -0.41 -8.54 -0.82
C GLY A 68 -1.57 -9.52 -1.02
N GLN A 69 -1.79 -10.42 -0.05
CA GLN A 69 -2.91 -11.36 -0.09
C GLN A 69 -4.27 -10.64 -0.08
N GLN A 70 -4.45 -9.60 0.76
CA GLN A 70 -5.71 -8.84 0.77
C GLN A 70 -5.94 -8.09 -0.54
N LEU A 71 -4.88 -7.52 -1.15
CA LEU A 71 -5.00 -6.86 -2.44
C LEU A 71 -5.40 -7.84 -3.55
N GLN A 72 -4.83 -9.06 -3.52
CA GLN A 72 -5.18 -10.12 -4.46
C GLN A 72 -6.64 -10.57 -4.29
N SER A 73 -7.08 -10.82 -3.04
CA SER A 73 -8.48 -11.14 -2.77
C SER A 73 -9.44 -10.05 -3.23
N LEU A 74 -9.11 -8.77 -3.01
CA LEU A 74 -9.95 -7.66 -3.50
C LEU A 74 -10.05 -7.63 -5.02
N ALA A 75 -8.96 -7.91 -5.74
CA ALA A 75 -8.97 -7.92 -7.19
C ALA A 75 -9.71 -9.14 -7.77
N LEU A 76 -9.55 -10.31 -7.17
CA LEU A 76 -10.17 -11.56 -7.64
C LEU A 76 -11.65 -11.66 -7.25
N ASP A 77 -11.98 -11.38 -5.99
CA ASP A 77 -13.34 -11.53 -5.46
C ASP A 77 -14.20 -10.30 -5.76
N GLY A 78 -13.61 -9.11 -5.72
CA GLY A 78 -14.31 -7.84 -5.90
C GLY A 78 -14.28 -7.29 -7.33
N GLY A 79 -13.46 -7.86 -8.22
CA GLY A 79 -13.29 -7.38 -9.60
C GLY A 79 -12.76 -5.95 -9.72
N LEU A 80 -12.35 -5.35 -8.60
CA LEU A 80 -12.00 -3.94 -8.46
C LEU A 80 -10.58 -3.82 -7.93
N ARG A 81 -9.83 -2.88 -8.51
CA ARG A 81 -8.49 -2.55 -8.05
C ARG A 81 -8.57 -1.59 -6.86
N CYS A 82 -7.48 -1.46 -6.10
CA CYS A 82 -7.36 -0.52 -4.97
C CYS A 82 -7.54 0.97 -5.32
N ASP A 83 -7.64 1.33 -6.60
CA ASP A 83 -7.94 2.68 -7.06
C ASP A 83 -9.40 2.83 -7.55
N GLY A 84 -10.26 1.82 -7.36
CA GLY A 84 -11.67 1.81 -7.79
C GLY A 84 -11.88 1.52 -9.29
N ARG A 85 -10.83 1.22 -10.04
CA ARG A 85 -10.90 0.89 -11.47
C ARG A 85 -11.16 -0.60 -11.66
N GLY A 86 -11.94 -0.93 -12.69
CA GLY A 86 -12.11 -2.31 -13.16
C GLY A 86 -10.79 -2.89 -13.71
N LEU A 87 -10.80 -4.20 -13.99
CA LEU A 87 -9.62 -4.92 -14.50
C LEU A 87 -9.13 -4.36 -15.85
N ASP A 88 -10.05 -3.94 -16.71
CA ASP A 88 -9.74 -3.39 -18.04
C ASP A 88 -9.55 -1.86 -18.04
N GLY A 89 -9.69 -1.21 -16.87
CA GLY A 89 -9.67 0.24 -16.75
C GLY A 89 -8.27 0.85 -16.81
N LEU A 90 -7.98 1.62 -17.87
CA LEU A 90 -6.77 2.42 -17.99
C LEU A 90 -6.71 3.57 -16.95
N ARG A 91 -5.49 3.98 -16.57
CA ARG A 91 -5.26 5.20 -15.78
C ARG A 91 -5.42 6.42 -16.69
N PRO A 92 -5.87 7.58 -16.18
CA PRO A 92 -5.94 8.80 -16.99
C PRO A 92 -4.54 9.15 -17.53
N ILE A 93 -4.47 9.41 -18.83
CA ILE A 93 -3.27 9.79 -19.56
C ILE A 93 -3.43 11.23 -20.02
N SER A 94 -2.41 12.07 -19.82
CA SER A 94 -2.32 13.39 -20.43
C SER A 94 -0.92 13.62 -20.98
N CYS A 95 -0.86 14.24 -22.15
CA CYS A 95 0.38 14.52 -22.86
C CYS A 95 0.41 16.02 -23.18
N GLU A 96 1.50 16.67 -22.83
CA GLU A 96 1.77 18.07 -23.17
C GLU A 96 3.08 18.11 -23.97
N VAL A 97 3.13 18.90 -25.04
CA VAL A 97 4.32 19.11 -25.88
C VAL A 97 4.69 20.59 -25.85
N ASP A 98 5.94 20.90 -26.23
CA ASP A 98 6.44 22.28 -26.32
C ASP A 98 6.41 23.05 -24.98
N LEU A 99 6.86 22.38 -23.93
CA LEU A 99 6.89 22.93 -22.56
C LEU A 99 8.02 23.94 -22.36
N LEU A 100 9.07 23.82 -23.16
CA LEU A 100 10.30 24.58 -23.03
C LEU A 100 10.64 25.20 -24.39
N PRO A 101 10.65 26.54 -24.51
CA PRO A 101 10.78 27.24 -25.79
C PRO A 101 12.17 27.12 -26.42
N THR A 102 13.15 26.56 -25.71
CA THR A 102 14.55 26.45 -26.15
C THR A 102 14.94 25.07 -26.66
N LEU A 103 14.11 24.04 -26.44
CA LEU A 103 14.42 22.66 -26.83
C LEU A 103 13.83 22.35 -28.21
N HIS A 104 14.54 21.54 -29.00
CA HIS A 104 14.07 21.08 -30.31
C HIS A 104 12.79 20.25 -30.20
N GLY A 105 12.58 19.58 -29.07
CA GLY A 105 11.33 18.93 -28.73
C GLY A 105 11.28 18.65 -27.24
N SER A 106 10.20 19.08 -26.58
CA SER A 106 9.94 18.73 -25.18
C SER A 106 8.55 18.14 -25.05
N ALA A 107 8.42 17.11 -24.21
CA ALA A 107 7.15 16.45 -23.96
C ALA A 107 7.02 16.00 -22.50
N LEU A 108 5.84 16.14 -21.91
CA LEU A 108 5.49 15.64 -20.59
C LEU A 108 4.35 14.63 -20.73
N PHE A 109 4.67 13.38 -20.41
CA PHE A 109 3.73 12.29 -20.35
C PHE A 109 3.31 12.03 -18.90
N LYS A 110 2.02 12.15 -18.60
CA LYS A 110 1.44 11.81 -17.30
C LYS A 110 0.52 10.60 -17.47
N ARG A 111 0.71 9.56 -16.66
CA ARG A 111 -0.21 8.41 -16.55
C ARG A 111 -0.51 8.14 -15.08
N GLY A 112 -1.67 8.59 -14.61
CA GLY A 112 -1.98 8.64 -13.17
C GLY A 112 -0.94 9.45 -12.40
N ARG A 113 -0.30 8.87 -11.38
CA ARG A 113 0.76 9.54 -10.61
C ARG A 113 2.13 9.54 -11.32
N LEU A 114 2.35 8.64 -12.29
CA LEU A 114 3.62 8.57 -12.99
C LEU A 114 3.74 9.76 -13.95
N ARG A 115 4.86 10.47 -13.87
CA ARG A 115 5.25 11.54 -14.79
C ARG A 115 6.59 11.17 -15.42
N CYS A 116 6.70 11.32 -16.73
CA CYS A 116 7.94 11.20 -17.47
C CYS A 116 8.06 12.44 -18.35
N SER A 117 9.18 13.13 -18.25
CA SER A 117 9.53 14.23 -19.14
C SER A 117 10.58 13.73 -20.12
N VAL A 118 10.36 14.01 -21.40
CA VAL A 118 11.34 13.87 -22.47
C VAL A 118 11.77 15.28 -22.85
N LEU A 119 13.09 15.51 -22.83
CA LEU A 119 13.74 16.78 -23.16
C LEU A 119 14.43 16.68 -24.51
#